data_AF-A0A3D2V483-F1
#
_entry.id   AF-A0A3D2V483-F1
#
_cell.length_a   1.000
_cell.length_b   1.000
_cell.length_c   1.000
_cell.angle_alpha   90.00
_cell.angle_beta   90.00
_cell.angle_gamma   90.00
#
_symmetry.space_group_name_H-M   'P 1'
#
loop_
_entity.id
_entity.type
_entity.pdbx_description
1 polymer ?
#
loop_
_entity_poly.entity_id
_entity_poly.type
_entity_poly.pdbx_seq_one_letter_code
_entity_poly.pdbx_strand_id
1 'polypeptide(L)'
;MSHESQIRHSHEVHKQVLAQLDSSQHHDPNRAGKFLPPIYPNTPATRMDWAFYQDNISAMDKQVGQVLKRLDEDGLSDNTIVIFWSDHGRGLPRGKRWIYDSGTHIPFIVRWPGQIKPSTVNDELVNTEDLTATTLALAGIERPDYMHGRVIVGEQKDPAPEYIYFHRDRMDEAYELMRGCRDHRFKYIRNYEPQKPYAQHISYMDKMPTLRELRRMDIEGTLKGAEVTFMRKSKPVEELYDIVHDPHETVNLAAKAKYKDVLTKMRNETIAWQDEIGDLGLVPEPIMMENMRPGNQMQRTAKPEIVREGDTVTVKCATPGASIQITQPNMPARLYNGSFKAVGQVRAVATRIGFQTSEAVVSNP
;
A
#
# COMPACT_ATOMS: atom_id res chain seq x y z
N MET A 1 -6.17 -15.05 -0.36
CA MET A 1 -5.71 -13.68 -0.72
C MET A 1 -6.33 -13.26 -2.05
N SER A 2 -6.93 -12.07 -2.15
CA SER A 2 -7.60 -11.53 -3.34
C SER A 2 -6.68 -10.78 -4.32
N HIS A 3 -5.40 -11.17 -4.35
CA HIS A 3 -4.38 -10.56 -5.19
C HIS A 3 -4.69 -10.71 -6.69
N GLU A 4 -4.20 -9.80 -7.54
CA GLU A 4 -4.46 -9.80 -8.99
C GLU A 4 -4.08 -11.12 -9.69
N SER A 5 -3.07 -11.82 -9.17
CA SER A 5 -2.64 -13.13 -9.67
C SER A 5 -3.66 -14.25 -9.43
N GLN A 6 -4.55 -14.08 -8.46
CA GLN A 6 -5.60 -15.03 -8.09
C GLN A 6 -6.90 -14.81 -8.89
N ILE A 7 -6.90 -13.84 -9.79
CA ILE A 7 -8.00 -13.59 -10.74
C ILE A 7 -7.55 -14.01 -12.15
N ARG A 8 -6.27 -13.82 -12.46
CA ARG A 8 -5.66 -14.07 -13.78
C ARG A 8 -5.24 -15.53 -13.98
N HIS A 9 -6.17 -16.46 -13.79
CA HIS A 9 -5.91 -17.89 -13.99
C HIS A 9 -7.07 -18.59 -14.71
N SER A 10 -6.85 -19.83 -15.14
CA SER A 10 -7.88 -20.58 -15.87
C SER A 10 -9.03 -21.01 -14.95
N HIS A 11 -10.19 -21.31 -15.53
CA HIS A 11 -11.34 -21.82 -14.78
C HIS A 11 -10.99 -23.08 -13.97
N GLU A 12 -10.10 -23.92 -14.52
CA GLU A 12 -9.64 -25.13 -13.83
C GLU A 12 -8.87 -24.81 -12.55
N VAL A 13 -7.97 -23.81 -12.60
CA VAL A 13 -7.28 -23.33 -11.40
C VAL A 13 -8.28 -22.69 -10.43
N HIS A 14 -9.28 -21.96 -10.93
CA HIS A 14 -10.27 -21.30 -10.08
C HIS A 14 -11.16 -22.29 -9.31
N LYS A 15 -11.36 -23.51 -9.79
CA LYS A 15 -12.06 -24.57 -9.02
C LYS A 15 -11.42 -24.84 -7.65
N GLN A 16 -10.11 -24.60 -7.50
CA GLN A 16 -9.41 -24.75 -6.22
C GLN A 16 -9.82 -23.67 -5.20
N VAL A 17 -10.21 -22.48 -5.67
CA VAL A 17 -10.78 -21.42 -4.82
C VAL A 17 -12.20 -21.83 -4.42
N LEU A 18 -13.02 -22.23 -5.40
CA LEU A 18 -14.40 -22.64 -5.16
C LEU A 18 -14.52 -23.86 -4.22
N ALA A 19 -13.55 -24.77 -4.24
CA ALA A 19 -13.50 -25.91 -3.33
C ALA A 19 -13.36 -25.52 -1.84
N GLN A 20 -12.92 -24.29 -1.55
CA GLN A 20 -12.84 -23.76 -0.18
C GLN A 20 -14.17 -23.16 0.29
N LEU A 21 -15.13 -22.98 -0.63
CA LEU A 21 -16.39 -22.26 -0.43
C LEU A 21 -17.60 -23.18 -0.50
N ASP A 22 -18.63 -22.84 0.27
CA ASP A 22 -19.94 -23.45 0.07
C ASP A 22 -20.54 -22.94 -1.24
N SER A 23 -21.38 -23.75 -1.90
CA SER A 23 -21.99 -23.38 -3.19
C SER A 23 -22.82 -22.09 -3.12
N SER A 24 -23.36 -21.76 -1.94
CA SER A 24 -24.09 -20.51 -1.70
C SER A 24 -23.21 -19.26 -1.73
N GLN A 25 -21.89 -19.43 -1.57
CA GLN A 25 -20.89 -18.36 -1.56
C GLN A 25 -20.22 -18.18 -2.93
N HIS A 26 -20.57 -19.01 -3.93
CA HIS A 26 -20.06 -18.90 -5.30
C HIS A 26 -20.77 -17.73 -6.01
N HIS A 27 -20.00 -16.91 -6.72
CA HIS A 27 -20.53 -15.75 -7.42
C HIS A 27 -20.82 -16.07 -8.88
N ASP A 28 -22.10 -16.00 -9.28
CA ASP A 28 -22.48 -16.08 -10.69
C ASP A 28 -21.97 -14.84 -11.46
N PRO A 29 -21.18 -15.01 -12.54
CA PRO A 29 -20.64 -13.90 -13.32
C PRO A 29 -21.71 -12.94 -13.84
N ASN A 30 -22.87 -13.44 -14.29
CA ASN A 30 -23.92 -12.58 -14.84
C ASN A 30 -24.59 -11.73 -13.77
N ARG A 31 -24.79 -12.27 -12.57
CA ARG A 31 -25.27 -11.53 -11.40
C ARG A 31 -24.23 -10.53 -10.89
N ALA A 32 -22.97 -10.97 -10.74
CA ALA A 32 -21.87 -10.11 -10.30
C ALA A 32 -21.69 -8.92 -11.27
N GLY A 33 -21.85 -9.17 -12.56
CA GLY A 33 -21.78 -8.17 -13.63
C GLY A 33 -22.74 -7.00 -13.50
N LYS A 34 -23.84 -7.13 -12.74
CA LYS A 34 -24.79 -6.02 -12.48
C LYS A 34 -24.20 -4.93 -11.59
N PHE A 35 -23.11 -5.24 -10.88
CA PHE A 35 -22.42 -4.35 -9.95
C PHE A 35 -21.00 -3.97 -10.45
N LEU A 36 -20.73 -4.16 -11.75
CA LEU A 36 -19.48 -3.71 -12.34
C LEU A 36 -19.40 -2.17 -12.28
N PRO A 37 -18.25 -1.60 -11.87
CA PRO A 37 -17.99 -0.19 -12.05
C PRO A 37 -18.17 0.24 -13.51
N PRO A 38 -18.65 1.47 -13.77
CA PRO A 38 -18.92 1.97 -15.12
C PRO A 38 -17.65 2.13 -15.98
N ILE A 39 -16.46 2.08 -15.38
CA ILE A 39 -15.18 2.10 -16.08
C ILE A 39 -14.82 0.76 -16.75
N TYR A 40 -15.55 -0.32 -16.47
CA TYR A 40 -15.29 -1.64 -17.01
C TYR A 40 -16.35 -2.06 -18.03
N PRO A 41 -15.93 -2.63 -19.18
CA PRO A 41 -16.88 -3.04 -20.20
C PRO A 41 -17.61 -4.30 -19.75
N ASN A 42 -18.93 -4.33 -19.90
CA ASN A 42 -19.78 -5.44 -19.45
C ASN A 42 -19.76 -6.63 -20.42
N THR A 43 -18.58 -7.24 -20.59
CA THR A 43 -18.36 -8.43 -21.41
C THR A 43 -18.35 -9.71 -20.54
N PRO A 44 -18.57 -10.90 -21.12
CA PRO A 44 -18.46 -12.15 -20.37
C PRO A 44 -17.13 -12.31 -19.62
N ALA A 45 -16.01 -11.89 -20.22
CA ALA A 45 -14.70 -11.99 -19.60
C ALA A 45 -14.55 -11.04 -18.40
N THR A 46 -15.01 -9.79 -18.52
CA THR A 46 -14.98 -8.84 -17.40
C THR A 46 -15.88 -9.28 -16.24
N ARG A 47 -17.07 -9.80 -16.55
CA ARG A 47 -17.98 -10.37 -15.54
C ARG A 47 -17.35 -11.56 -14.80
N MET A 48 -16.60 -12.39 -15.53
CA MET A 48 -15.89 -13.53 -14.94
C MET A 48 -14.76 -13.07 -14.01
N ASP A 49 -13.89 -12.15 -14.46
CA ASP A 49 -12.82 -11.58 -13.61
C ASP A 49 -13.42 -10.97 -12.32
N TRP A 50 -14.58 -10.31 -12.42
CA TRP A 50 -15.27 -9.72 -11.29
C TRP A 50 -15.86 -10.74 -10.32
N ALA A 51 -16.47 -11.82 -10.83
CA ALA A 51 -16.94 -12.93 -9.98
C ALA A 51 -15.77 -13.65 -9.29
N PHE A 52 -14.70 -13.95 -10.02
CA PHE A 52 -13.49 -14.57 -9.44
C PHE A 52 -12.90 -13.70 -8.33
N TYR A 53 -12.91 -12.37 -8.50
CA TYR A 53 -12.49 -11.45 -7.45
C TYR A 53 -13.36 -11.59 -6.19
N GLN A 54 -14.67 -11.67 -6.34
CA GLN A 54 -15.61 -11.85 -5.22
C GLN A 54 -15.46 -13.22 -4.54
N ASP A 55 -15.27 -14.30 -5.30
CA ASP A 55 -15.00 -15.63 -4.75
C ASP A 55 -13.69 -15.66 -3.93
N ASN A 56 -12.64 -14.99 -4.41
CA ASN A 56 -11.40 -14.85 -3.66
C ASN A 56 -11.58 -14.05 -2.35
N ILE A 57 -12.49 -13.07 -2.33
CA ILE A 57 -12.84 -12.34 -1.10
C ILE A 57 -13.55 -13.29 -0.13
N SER A 58 -14.54 -14.06 -0.57
CA SER A 58 -15.20 -15.06 0.28
C SER A 58 -14.23 -16.08 0.86
N ALA A 59 -13.26 -16.54 0.05
CA ALA A 59 -12.29 -17.53 0.51
C ALA A 59 -11.33 -16.92 1.55
N MET A 60 -10.94 -15.67 1.35
CA MET A 60 -10.11 -14.92 2.29
C MET A 60 -10.85 -14.60 3.59
N ASP A 61 -12.14 -14.27 3.53
CA ASP A 61 -12.98 -14.07 4.73
C ASP A 61 -13.03 -15.31 5.63
N LYS A 62 -13.18 -16.50 5.03
CA LYS A 62 -13.11 -17.77 5.76
C LYS A 62 -11.74 -18.00 6.42
N GLN A 63 -10.66 -17.61 5.75
CA GLN A 63 -9.29 -17.70 6.31
C GLN A 63 -9.13 -16.73 7.50
N VAL A 64 -9.65 -15.51 7.41
CA VAL A 64 -9.68 -14.56 8.54
C VAL A 64 -10.47 -15.15 9.71
N GLY A 65 -11.65 -15.72 9.44
CA GLY A 65 -12.47 -16.39 10.46
C GLY A 65 -11.73 -17.53 11.17
N GLN A 66 -10.92 -18.31 10.45
CA GLN A 66 -10.09 -19.36 11.05
C GLN A 66 -9.02 -18.80 11.99
N VAL A 67 -8.36 -17.70 11.61
CA VAL A 67 -7.36 -17.03 12.46
C VAL A 67 -8.02 -16.46 13.72
N LEU A 68 -9.17 -15.80 13.59
CA LEU A 68 -9.91 -15.26 14.72
C LEU A 68 -10.40 -16.36 15.66
N LYS A 69 -10.94 -17.44 15.11
CA LYS A 69 -11.35 -18.62 15.90
C LYS A 69 -10.17 -19.21 16.67
N ARG A 70 -8.99 -19.31 16.04
CA ARG A 70 -7.80 -19.81 16.72
C ARG A 70 -7.38 -18.91 17.87
N LEU A 71 -7.46 -17.60 17.68
CA LEU A 71 -7.19 -16.61 18.72
C LEU A 71 -8.12 -16.77 19.94
N ASP A 72 -9.39 -17.07 19.69
CA ASP A 72 -10.37 -17.40 20.74
C ASP A 72 -10.04 -18.72 21.44
N GLU A 73 -9.75 -19.78 20.69
CA GLU A 73 -9.39 -21.11 21.21
C GLU A 73 -8.12 -21.07 22.08
N ASP A 74 -7.15 -20.22 21.72
CA ASP A 74 -5.91 -20.02 22.49
C ASP A 74 -6.12 -19.09 23.71
N GLY A 75 -7.33 -18.53 23.91
CA GLY A 75 -7.65 -17.64 25.03
C GLY A 75 -6.96 -16.27 24.95
N LEU A 76 -6.55 -15.85 23.75
CA LEU A 76 -5.75 -14.63 23.54
C LEU A 76 -6.59 -13.43 23.05
N SER A 77 -7.87 -13.63 22.75
CA SER A 77 -8.72 -12.63 22.11
C SER A 77 -8.82 -11.31 22.88
N ASP A 78 -8.95 -11.37 24.20
CA ASP A 78 -9.10 -10.16 25.03
C ASP A 78 -7.79 -9.38 25.19
N ASN A 79 -6.64 -10.01 24.90
CA ASN A 79 -5.31 -9.41 25.00
C ASN A 79 -4.66 -9.19 23.63
N THR A 80 -5.46 -9.16 22.55
CA THR A 80 -4.96 -8.99 21.19
C THR A 80 -5.73 -7.91 20.46
N ILE A 81 -4.99 -6.96 19.89
CA ILE A 81 -5.53 -5.97 18.97
C ILE A 81 -5.47 -6.58 17.57
N VAL A 82 -6.60 -6.66 16.88
CA VAL A 82 -6.66 -7.16 15.50
C VAL A 82 -6.85 -5.98 14.55
N ILE A 83 -5.96 -5.86 13.57
CA ILE A 83 -6.07 -4.85 12.50
C ILE A 83 -6.14 -5.59 11.16
N PHE A 84 -7.23 -5.37 10.43
CA PHE A 84 -7.43 -5.92 9.08
C PHE A 84 -7.40 -4.79 8.05
N TRP A 85 -6.57 -4.92 7.03
CA TRP A 85 -6.38 -3.91 5.99
C TRP A 85 -5.92 -4.52 4.66
N SER A 86 -5.83 -3.72 3.59
CA SER A 86 -5.32 -4.13 2.28
C SER A 86 -4.17 -3.23 1.83
N ASP A 87 -3.17 -3.77 1.14
CA ASP A 87 -2.03 -3.00 0.64
C ASP A 87 -2.41 -1.99 -0.46
N HIS A 88 -3.40 -2.35 -1.28
CA HIS A 88 -3.99 -1.51 -2.29
C HIS A 88 -5.43 -1.94 -2.62
N GLY A 89 -6.08 -1.21 -3.53
CA GLY A 89 -7.41 -1.54 -4.06
C GLY A 89 -7.42 -2.74 -5.00
N ARG A 90 -8.46 -2.85 -5.83
CA ARG A 90 -8.72 -4.05 -6.65
C ARG A 90 -7.62 -4.32 -7.69
N GLY A 91 -7.35 -5.59 -7.98
CA GLY A 91 -6.37 -6.05 -8.98
C GLY A 91 -6.80 -5.92 -10.46
N LEU A 92 -7.72 -5.01 -10.77
CA LEU A 92 -8.33 -4.78 -12.08
C LEU A 92 -7.85 -3.45 -12.71
N PRO A 93 -8.14 -3.15 -13.99
CA PRO A 93 -7.68 -1.91 -14.62
C PRO A 93 -8.05 -0.68 -13.78
N ARG A 94 -7.15 0.32 -13.72
CA ARG A 94 -7.34 1.54 -12.91
C ARG A 94 -7.49 1.32 -11.38
N GLY A 95 -7.35 0.08 -10.89
CA GLY A 95 -7.23 -0.26 -9.47
C GLY A 95 -5.78 -0.20 -9.01
N LYS A 96 -5.22 -1.33 -8.58
CA LYS A 96 -3.79 -1.51 -8.28
C LYS A 96 -2.92 -0.79 -9.32
N ARG A 97 -1.85 -0.14 -8.86
CA ARG A 97 -0.93 0.73 -9.60
C ARG A 97 -1.47 2.14 -9.87
N TRP A 98 -2.70 2.50 -9.51
CA TRP A 98 -3.26 3.82 -9.74
C TRP A 98 -3.70 4.51 -8.45
N ILE A 99 -3.63 5.84 -8.44
CA ILE A 99 -4.01 6.67 -7.30
C ILE A 99 -5.48 7.08 -7.27
N TYR A 100 -6.33 6.42 -8.06
CA TYR A 100 -7.79 6.54 -7.98
C TYR A 100 -8.32 5.77 -6.76
N ASP A 101 -9.52 6.08 -6.28
CA ASP A 101 -10.11 5.40 -5.12
C ASP A 101 -10.30 3.90 -5.39
N SER A 102 -10.48 3.47 -6.64
CA SER A 102 -10.45 2.05 -7.02
C SER A 102 -9.14 1.34 -6.68
N GLY A 103 -8.03 2.08 -6.55
CA GLY A 103 -6.70 1.58 -6.23
C GLY A 103 -6.18 1.96 -4.83
N THR A 104 -6.79 2.95 -4.16
CA THR A 104 -6.27 3.53 -2.92
C THR A 104 -7.26 3.51 -1.74
N HIS A 105 -8.57 3.44 -2.00
CA HIS A 105 -9.56 3.31 -0.92
C HIS A 105 -9.70 1.84 -0.53
N ILE A 106 -9.09 1.50 0.61
CA ILE A 106 -8.93 0.13 1.11
C ILE A 106 -9.79 -0.10 2.37
N PRO A 107 -10.13 -1.36 2.71
CA PRO A 107 -10.66 -1.66 4.04
C PRO A 107 -9.60 -1.36 5.11
N PHE A 108 -10.03 -0.84 6.26
CA PHE A 108 -9.23 -0.70 7.47
C PHE A 108 -10.14 -0.91 8.69
N ILE A 109 -9.98 -2.03 9.38
CA ILE A 109 -10.83 -2.45 10.51
C ILE A 109 -9.94 -2.71 11.71
N VAL A 110 -10.28 -2.12 12.86
CA VAL A 110 -9.58 -2.32 14.13
C VAL A 110 -10.53 -2.92 15.15
N ARG A 111 -10.16 -4.08 15.72
CA ARG A 111 -10.81 -4.67 16.90
C ARG A 111 -9.87 -4.51 18.08
N TRP A 112 -10.31 -3.72 19.07
CA TRP A 112 -9.60 -3.55 20.34
C TRP A 112 -10.59 -3.71 21.50
N PRO A 113 -10.69 -4.92 22.08
CA PRO A 113 -11.66 -5.22 23.14
C PRO A 113 -11.53 -4.27 24.33
N GLY A 114 -12.67 -3.79 24.85
CA GLY A 114 -12.73 -2.87 25.99
C GLY A 114 -12.34 -1.41 25.68
N GLN A 115 -11.70 -1.13 24.54
CA GLN A 115 -11.20 0.21 24.18
C GLN A 115 -11.97 0.83 23.01
N ILE A 116 -12.31 0.04 21.99
CA ILE A 116 -13.12 0.50 20.85
C ILE A 116 -14.50 -0.14 20.94
N LYS A 117 -15.55 0.68 20.94
CA LYS A 117 -16.94 0.20 20.90
C LYS A 117 -17.18 -0.55 19.58
N PRO A 118 -17.71 -1.79 19.60
CA PRO A 118 -18.06 -2.52 18.39
C PRO A 118 -19.00 -1.75 17.47
N SER A 119 -18.85 -1.97 16.16
CA SER A 119 -19.65 -1.32 15.11
C SER A 119 -19.53 0.21 15.04
N THR A 120 -18.47 0.79 15.62
CA THR A 120 -18.13 2.20 15.42
C THR A 120 -17.60 2.41 14.00
N VAL A 121 -18.08 3.47 13.35
CA VAL A 121 -17.57 3.94 12.04
C VAL A 121 -16.77 5.21 12.28
N ASN A 122 -15.57 5.29 11.72
CA ASN A 122 -14.73 6.49 11.73
C ASN A 122 -14.60 7.00 10.29
N ASP A 123 -15.06 8.23 10.05
CA ASP A 123 -15.03 8.88 8.73
C ASP A 123 -13.79 9.78 8.54
N GLU A 124 -12.84 9.78 9.49
CA GLU A 124 -11.56 10.48 9.35
C GLU A 124 -10.76 9.98 8.15
N LEU A 125 -9.99 10.87 7.54
CA LEU A 125 -8.99 10.47 6.55
C LEU A 125 -7.85 9.72 7.25
N VAL A 126 -7.58 8.50 6.79
CA VAL A 126 -6.54 7.61 7.31
C VAL A 126 -5.65 7.17 6.16
N ASN A 127 -4.34 7.18 6.38
CA ASN A 127 -3.35 6.68 5.44
C ASN A 127 -2.71 5.39 5.98
N THR A 128 -2.25 4.49 5.13
CA THR A 128 -1.64 3.22 5.54
C THR A 128 -0.38 3.43 6.40
N GLU A 129 0.34 4.53 6.20
CA GLU A 129 1.50 4.89 7.04
C GLU A 129 1.13 5.12 8.53
N ASP A 130 -0.12 5.50 8.80
CA ASP A 130 -0.66 5.66 10.16
C ASP A 130 -0.61 4.34 10.94
N LEU A 131 -0.64 3.19 10.25
CA LEU A 131 -0.57 1.88 10.89
C LEU A 131 0.73 1.70 11.69
N THR A 132 1.85 2.19 11.17
CA THR A 132 3.16 2.01 11.82
C THR A 132 3.24 2.86 13.08
N ALA A 133 2.89 4.14 12.97
CA ALA A 133 2.86 5.05 14.12
C ALA A 133 1.89 4.58 15.20
N THR A 134 0.70 4.13 14.80
CA THR A 134 -0.33 3.62 15.71
C THR A 134 0.14 2.36 16.42
N THR A 135 0.73 1.40 15.72
CA THR A 135 1.18 0.14 16.37
C THR A 135 2.36 0.36 17.32
N LEU A 136 3.25 1.32 17.06
CA LEU A 136 4.29 1.73 18.01
C LEU A 136 3.66 2.33 19.28
N ALA A 137 2.74 3.28 19.13
CA ALA A 137 2.05 3.91 20.26
C ALA A 137 1.29 2.89 21.12
N LEU A 138 0.58 1.94 20.48
CA LEU A 138 -0.13 0.86 21.17
C LEU A 138 0.81 -0.10 21.92
N ALA A 139 2.05 -0.24 21.46
CA ALA A 139 3.09 -1.01 22.14
C ALA A 139 3.84 -0.21 23.22
N GLY A 140 3.49 1.06 23.45
CA GLY A 140 4.20 1.96 24.36
C GLY A 140 5.59 2.37 23.87
N ILE A 141 5.84 2.29 22.56
CA ILE A 141 7.09 2.67 21.92
C ILE A 141 6.94 4.08 21.34
N GLU A 142 7.89 4.95 21.66
CA GLU A 142 7.93 6.32 21.14
C GLU A 142 8.09 6.32 19.61
N ARG A 143 7.23 7.08 18.92
CA ARG A 143 7.30 7.26 17.47
C ARG A 143 8.54 8.10 17.12
N PRO A 144 9.45 7.62 16.25
CA PRO A 144 10.55 8.45 15.77
C PRO A 144 10.09 9.67 14.98
N ASP A 145 10.75 10.81 15.17
CA ASP A 145 10.40 12.11 14.55
C ASP A 145 10.40 12.11 13.02
N TYR A 146 11.11 11.17 12.38
CA TYR A 146 11.16 11.04 10.92
C TYR A 146 9.94 10.29 10.33
N MET A 147 9.05 9.74 11.18
CA MET A 147 7.85 9.07 10.69
C MET A 147 6.73 10.08 10.46
N HIS A 148 6.14 10.06 9.27
CA HIS A 148 5.00 10.91 8.92
C HIS A 148 3.64 10.36 9.37
N GLY A 149 3.57 9.06 9.68
CA GLY A 149 2.32 8.41 10.09
C GLY A 149 1.79 8.93 11.43
N ARG A 150 0.47 9.00 11.53
CA ARG A 150 -0.26 9.45 12.72
C ARG A 150 -0.74 8.29 13.60
N VAL A 151 -0.95 8.57 14.87
CA VAL A 151 -1.66 7.67 15.79
C VAL A 151 -3.17 7.89 15.64
N ILE A 152 -3.91 6.89 15.17
CA ILE A 152 -5.33 7.05 14.81
C ILE A 152 -6.31 6.50 15.87
N VAL A 153 -5.81 5.72 16.84
CA VAL A 153 -6.60 5.16 17.95
C VAL A 153 -5.77 5.15 19.24
N GLY A 154 -6.44 5.12 20.40
CA GLY A 154 -5.81 5.11 21.71
C GLY A 154 -5.63 6.50 22.32
N GLU A 155 -4.98 6.57 23.48
CA GLU A 155 -4.83 7.80 24.26
C GLU A 155 -3.92 8.84 23.58
N GLN A 156 -2.94 8.39 22.80
CA GLN A 156 -1.98 9.24 22.08
C GLN A 156 -2.48 9.62 20.68
N LYS A 157 -3.80 9.60 20.43
CA LYS A 157 -4.38 9.88 19.12
C LYS A 157 -4.02 11.30 18.64
N ASP A 158 -3.47 11.38 17.44
CA ASP A 158 -3.18 12.64 16.75
C ASP A 158 -4.46 13.25 16.14
N PRO A 159 -4.50 14.58 15.90
CA PRO A 159 -5.59 15.21 15.17
C PRO A 159 -5.84 14.59 13.79
N ALA A 160 -7.10 14.55 13.37
CA ALA A 160 -7.49 14.17 12.02
C ALA A 160 -6.94 15.19 11.01
N PRO A 161 -6.44 14.75 9.84
CA PRO A 161 -5.88 15.66 8.86
C PRO A 161 -6.98 16.21 7.95
N GLU A 162 -6.80 17.40 7.40
CA GLU A 162 -7.72 17.93 6.37
C GLU A 162 -7.50 17.21 5.02
N TYR A 163 -6.27 16.76 4.75
CA TYR A 163 -5.86 16.11 3.51
C TYR A 163 -5.09 14.82 3.74
N ILE A 164 -5.20 13.91 2.76
CA ILE A 164 -4.23 12.82 2.56
C ILE A 164 -3.69 12.88 1.14
N TYR A 165 -2.50 12.33 0.96
CA TYR A 165 -1.69 12.51 -0.24
C TYR A 165 -1.44 11.20 -0.97
N PHE A 166 -1.21 11.31 -2.26
CA PHE A 166 -0.97 10.17 -3.13
C PHE A 166 0.21 10.46 -4.06
N HIS A 167 1.02 9.44 -4.28
CA HIS A 167 2.04 9.45 -5.32
C HIS A 167 1.96 8.17 -6.14
N ARG A 168 2.39 8.28 -7.39
CA ARG A 168 2.63 7.15 -8.27
C ARG A 168 3.80 7.47 -9.17
N ASP A 169 4.73 6.53 -9.20
CA ASP A 169 5.94 6.59 -10.02
C ASP A 169 5.97 5.39 -10.98
N ARG A 170 7.15 4.77 -11.17
CA ARG A 170 7.32 3.57 -12.01
C ARG A 170 6.48 2.39 -11.52
N MET A 171 5.79 1.76 -12.46
CA MET A 171 5.00 0.55 -12.27
C MET A 171 5.49 -0.51 -13.25
N ASP A 172 6.23 -1.49 -12.74
CA ASP A 172 6.91 -2.51 -13.55
C ASP A 172 7.80 -1.85 -14.62
N GLU A 173 7.56 -2.09 -15.92
CA GLU A 173 8.28 -1.46 -17.03
C GLU A 173 7.78 -0.04 -17.39
N ALA A 174 6.63 0.40 -16.87
CA ALA A 174 6.02 1.67 -17.22
C ALA A 174 6.43 2.78 -16.23
N TYR A 175 7.29 3.71 -16.68
CA TYR A 175 7.59 4.92 -15.93
C TYR A 175 6.43 5.92 -16.07
N GLU A 176 6.03 6.54 -14.96
CA GLU A 176 5.10 7.67 -14.94
C GLU A 176 5.34 8.50 -13.68
N LEU A 177 4.80 9.73 -13.64
CA LEU A 177 4.85 10.59 -12.46
C LEU A 177 3.47 11.24 -12.23
N MET A 178 2.82 10.85 -11.14
CA MET A 178 1.55 11.42 -10.68
C MET A 178 1.61 11.76 -9.20
N ARG A 179 0.99 12.87 -8.83
CA ARG A 179 0.83 13.32 -7.44
C ARG A 179 -0.61 13.76 -7.22
N GLY A 180 -1.09 13.71 -6.00
CA GLY A 180 -2.43 14.16 -5.68
C GLY A 180 -2.68 14.30 -4.21
N CYS A 181 -3.80 14.92 -3.89
CA CYS A 181 -4.35 14.96 -2.54
C CYS A 181 -5.86 14.78 -2.59
N ARG A 182 -6.47 14.44 -1.46
CA ARG A 182 -7.92 14.50 -1.28
C ARG A 182 -8.29 15.10 0.06
N ASP A 183 -9.45 15.73 0.11
CA ASP A 183 -10.20 16.01 1.34
C ASP A 183 -11.39 15.05 1.46
N HIS A 184 -12.39 15.33 2.29
CA HIS A 184 -13.59 14.49 2.43
C HIS A 184 -14.48 14.41 1.17
N ARG A 185 -14.38 15.36 0.24
CA ARG A 185 -15.27 15.48 -0.92
C ARG A 185 -14.56 15.50 -2.27
N PHE A 186 -13.40 16.11 -2.37
CA PHE A 186 -12.69 16.31 -3.61
C PHE A 186 -11.37 15.55 -3.62
N LYS A 187 -11.01 15.08 -4.81
CA LYS A 187 -9.72 14.46 -5.09
C LYS A 187 -9.08 15.12 -6.29
N TYR A 188 -7.83 15.56 -6.11
CA TYR A 188 -7.03 16.21 -7.12
C TYR A 188 -5.86 15.31 -7.54
N ILE A 189 -5.58 15.27 -8.83
CA ILE A 189 -4.45 14.54 -9.41
C ILE A 189 -3.74 15.45 -10.41
N ARG A 190 -2.41 15.51 -10.30
CA ARG A 190 -1.48 16.10 -11.25
C ARG A 190 -0.81 15.01 -12.06
N ASN A 191 -0.92 15.09 -13.39
CA ASN A 191 -0.18 14.27 -14.33
C ASN A 191 1.04 15.06 -14.82
N TYR A 192 2.25 14.65 -14.45
CA TYR A 192 3.49 15.31 -14.90
C TYR A 192 3.95 14.84 -16.28
N GLU A 193 3.42 13.70 -16.74
CA GLU A 193 3.68 13.17 -18.10
C GLU A 193 2.38 12.97 -18.89
N PRO A 194 1.60 14.06 -19.12
CA PRO A 194 0.25 13.99 -19.70
C PRO A 194 0.22 13.42 -21.13
N GLN A 195 1.35 13.44 -21.85
CA GLN A 195 1.50 12.83 -23.16
C GLN A 195 1.42 11.30 -23.15
N LYS A 196 1.59 10.64 -22.00
CA LYS A 196 1.55 9.18 -21.88
C LYS A 196 0.11 8.66 -21.84
N PRO A 197 -0.19 7.49 -22.45
CA PRO A 197 -1.51 6.88 -22.37
C PRO A 197 -1.80 6.36 -20.96
N TYR A 198 -3.08 6.20 -20.60
CA TYR A 198 -3.45 5.54 -19.34
C TYR A 198 -3.02 4.07 -19.35
N ALA A 199 -3.55 3.27 -20.29
CA ALA A 199 -3.20 1.86 -20.46
C ALA A 199 -1.84 1.65 -21.15
N GLN A 200 -0.74 2.09 -20.50
CA GLN A 200 0.63 1.78 -20.91
C GLN A 200 0.87 0.27 -21.00
N HIS A 201 1.87 -0.15 -21.78
CA HIS A 201 2.22 -1.57 -21.88
C HIS A 201 2.84 -2.03 -20.57
N ILE A 202 2.21 -3.02 -19.95
CA ILE A 202 2.75 -3.79 -18.84
C ILE A 202 2.46 -5.26 -19.14
N SER A 203 3.51 -6.03 -19.40
CA SER A 203 3.48 -7.41 -19.88
C SER A 203 2.62 -8.32 -19.00
N TYR A 204 2.65 -8.08 -17.69
CA TYR A 204 1.83 -8.83 -16.73
C TYR A 204 0.36 -8.40 -16.72
N MET A 205 0.08 -7.11 -16.87
CA MET A 205 -1.28 -6.57 -16.94
C MET A 205 -1.99 -6.95 -18.23
N ASP A 206 -1.28 -6.97 -19.35
CA ASP A 206 -1.84 -7.27 -20.67
C ASP A 206 -2.35 -8.72 -20.81
N LYS A 207 -2.02 -9.59 -19.86
CA LYS A 207 -2.58 -10.93 -19.75
C LYS A 207 -3.99 -10.95 -19.17
N MET A 208 -4.43 -9.87 -18.51
CA MET A 208 -5.71 -9.80 -17.83
C MET A 208 -6.88 -9.80 -18.82
N PRO A 209 -7.87 -10.70 -18.67
CA PRO A 209 -9.01 -10.78 -19.59
C PRO A 209 -9.76 -9.45 -19.74
N THR A 210 -10.06 -8.76 -18.62
CA THR A 210 -10.71 -7.44 -18.66
C THR A 210 -9.91 -6.39 -19.46
N LEU A 211 -8.58 -6.35 -19.33
CA LEU A 211 -7.76 -5.40 -20.11
C LEU A 211 -7.68 -5.78 -21.59
N ARG A 212 -7.63 -7.08 -21.90
CA ARG A 212 -7.68 -7.57 -23.30
C ARG A 212 -8.98 -7.16 -23.97
N GLU A 213 -10.10 -7.23 -23.26
CA GLU A 213 -11.39 -6.76 -23.77
C GLU A 213 -11.42 -5.25 -23.97
N LEU A 214 -10.92 -4.47 -23.01
CA LEU A 214 -10.76 -3.01 -23.18
C LEU A 214 -9.93 -2.67 -24.43
N ARG A 215 -8.79 -3.34 -24.64
CA ARG A 215 -7.93 -3.12 -25.82
C ARG A 215 -8.61 -3.56 -27.12
N ARG A 216 -9.30 -4.71 -27.13
CA ARG A 216 -10.05 -5.19 -28.30
C ARG A 216 -11.16 -4.20 -28.68
N MET A 217 -11.95 -3.76 -27.72
CA MET A 217 -13.04 -2.81 -27.93
C MET A 217 -12.53 -1.41 -28.32
N ASP A 218 -11.35 -0.98 -27.84
CA ASP A 218 -10.69 0.25 -28.29
C ASP A 218 -10.34 0.18 -29.79
N ILE A 219 -9.77 -0.94 -30.25
CA ILE A 219 -9.44 -1.17 -31.66
C ILE A 219 -10.71 -1.19 -32.53
N GLU A 220 -11.79 -1.80 -32.04
CA GLU A 220 -13.08 -1.87 -32.74
C GLU A 220 -13.87 -0.56 -32.68
N GLY A 221 -13.46 0.41 -31.86
CA GLY A 221 -14.22 1.65 -31.64
C GLY A 221 -15.56 1.45 -30.93
N THR A 222 -15.69 0.40 -30.11
CA THR A 222 -16.96 0.01 -29.47
C THR A 222 -17.08 0.40 -28.00
N LEU A 223 -16.02 0.94 -27.38
CA LEU A 223 -16.04 1.46 -26.01
C LEU A 223 -17.02 2.64 -25.86
N LYS A 224 -17.69 2.73 -24.71
CA LYS A 224 -18.68 3.78 -24.43
C LYS A 224 -18.46 4.43 -23.07
N GLY A 225 -18.85 5.70 -22.96
CA GLY A 225 -18.90 6.43 -21.69
C GLY A 225 -17.58 6.40 -20.93
N ALA A 226 -17.62 5.93 -19.68
CA ALA A 226 -16.46 5.91 -18.79
C ALA A 226 -15.40 4.87 -19.16
N GLU A 227 -15.75 3.82 -19.92
CA GLU A 227 -14.84 2.76 -20.39
C GLU A 227 -13.71 3.35 -21.26
N VAL A 228 -14.02 4.40 -22.04
CA VAL A 228 -13.07 5.08 -22.93
C VAL A 228 -11.91 5.70 -22.15
N THR A 229 -12.16 6.12 -20.90
CA THR A 229 -11.20 6.92 -20.11
C THR A 229 -9.86 6.20 -19.96
N PHE A 230 -9.88 4.91 -19.63
CA PHE A 230 -8.66 4.13 -19.40
C PHE A 230 -7.86 3.83 -20.68
N MET A 231 -8.50 3.95 -21.86
CA MET A 231 -7.87 3.67 -23.15
C MET A 231 -7.37 4.93 -23.88
N ARG A 232 -7.60 6.12 -23.30
CA ARG A 232 -7.10 7.40 -23.86
C ARG A 232 -5.59 7.39 -24.04
N LYS A 233 -5.16 7.94 -25.17
CA LYS A 233 -3.74 8.00 -25.57
C LYS A 233 -2.93 9.08 -24.85
N SER A 234 -3.60 9.98 -24.15
CA SER A 234 -3.03 11.03 -23.30
C SER A 234 -3.93 11.29 -22.10
N LYS A 235 -3.40 12.02 -21.11
CA LYS A 235 -4.09 12.44 -19.90
C LYS A 235 -4.25 13.96 -19.89
N PRO A 236 -5.28 14.49 -19.21
CA PRO A 236 -5.28 15.89 -18.85
C PRO A 236 -4.13 16.17 -17.88
N VAL A 237 -3.57 17.37 -17.92
CA VAL A 237 -2.52 17.80 -16.98
C VAL A 237 -3.02 17.72 -15.54
N GLU A 238 -4.29 18.04 -15.32
CA GLU A 238 -4.93 18.08 -14.01
C GLU A 238 -6.27 17.37 -14.05
N GLU A 239 -6.56 16.63 -12.99
CA GLU A 239 -7.83 15.97 -12.75
C GLU A 239 -8.38 16.41 -11.40
N LEU A 240 -9.67 16.71 -11.35
CA LEU A 240 -10.39 17.04 -10.13
C LEU A 240 -11.72 16.28 -10.13
N TYR A 241 -12.01 15.56 -9.05
CA TYR A 241 -13.23 14.76 -8.91
C TYR A 241 -13.98 15.12 -7.65
N ASP A 242 -15.31 15.15 -7.71
CA ASP A 242 -16.20 15.19 -6.55
C ASP A 242 -16.55 13.75 -6.19
N ILE A 243 -15.75 13.13 -5.32
CA ILE A 243 -15.81 11.69 -5.03
C ILE A 243 -17.05 11.27 -4.23
N VAL A 244 -17.80 12.23 -3.69
CA VAL A 244 -19.11 11.98 -3.06
C VAL A 244 -20.18 11.74 -4.13
N HIS A 245 -20.18 12.53 -5.21
CA HIS A 245 -21.17 12.42 -6.28
C HIS A 245 -20.72 11.55 -7.46
N ASP A 246 -19.41 11.32 -7.59
CA ASP A 246 -18.78 10.50 -8.62
C ASP A 246 -17.73 9.58 -7.98
N PRO A 247 -18.16 8.53 -7.25
CA PRO A 247 -17.27 7.61 -6.52
C PRO A 247 -16.39 6.74 -7.43
N HIS A 248 -16.59 6.82 -8.75
CA HIS A 248 -15.79 6.14 -9.76
C HIS A 248 -14.84 7.09 -10.49
N GLU A 249 -14.82 8.38 -10.13
CA GLU A 249 -13.91 9.39 -10.67
C GLU A 249 -13.96 9.42 -12.21
N THR A 250 -15.16 9.44 -12.78
CA THR A 250 -15.41 9.35 -14.22
C THR A 250 -15.55 10.72 -14.89
N VAL A 251 -15.85 11.77 -14.12
CA VAL A 251 -16.10 13.13 -14.60
C VAL A 251 -15.05 14.09 -14.07
N ASN A 252 -14.04 14.38 -14.89
CA ASN A 252 -13.04 15.40 -14.54
C ASN A 252 -13.65 16.80 -14.53
N LEU A 253 -13.53 17.49 -13.39
CA LEU A 253 -14.05 18.82 -13.12
C LEU A 253 -13.01 19.94 -13.34
N ALA A 254 -11.74 19.62 -13.60
CA ALA A 254 -10.65 20.60 -13.64
C ALA A 254 -10.87 21.73 -14.67
N ALA A 255 -11.52 21.44 -15.80
CA ALA A 255 -11.80 22.44 -16.83
C ALA A 255 -13.07 23.27 -16.55
N LYS A 256 -13.85 22.95 -15.52
CA LYS A 256 -15.14 23.60 -15.25
C LYS A 256 -14.92 24.84 -14.39
N ALA A 257 -15.30 26.01 -14.91
CA ALA A 257 -15.11 27.31 -14.24
C ALA A 257 -15.63 27.36 -12.79
N LYS A 258 -16.76 26.68 -12.50
CA LYS A 258 -17.34 26.57 -11.15
C LYS A 258 -16.38 25.99 -10.10
N TYR A 259 -15.42 25.16 -10.50
CA TYR A 259 -14.51 24.45 -9.59
C TYR A 259 -13.09 25.03 -9.57
N LYS A 260 -12.88 26.21 -10.18
CA LYS A 260 -11.55 26.83 -10.28
C LYS A 260 -10.88 27.06 -8.92
N ASP A 261 -11.64 27.48 -7.92
CA ASP A 261 -11.10 27.76 -6.58
C ASP A 261 -10.72 26.46 -5.86
N VAL A 262 -11.56 25.43 -5.96
CA VAL A 262 -11.27 24.08 -5.42
C VAL A 262 -10.02 23.50 -6.08
N LEU A 263 -9.95 23.55 -7.42
CA LEU A 263 -8.77 23.10 -8.17
C LEU A 263 -7.50 23.81 -7.70
N THR A 264 -7.57 25.13 -7.49
CA THR A 264 -6.42 25.92 -7.07
C THR A 264 -5.99 25.59 -5.65
N LYS A 265 -6.95 25.44 -4.72
CA LYS A 265 -6.69 25.02 -3.34
C LYS A 265 -5.95 23.69 -3.31
N MET A 266 -6.50 22.66 -3.95
CA MET A 266 -5.93 21.31 -3.93
C MET A 266 -4.61 21.19 -4.70
N ARG A 267 -4.43 21.97 -5.77
CA ARG A 267 -3.13 22.08 -6.45
C ARG A 267 -2.07 22.60 -5.50
N ASN A 268 -2.35 23.71 -4.83
CA ASN A 268 -1.40 24.34 -3.92
C ASN A 268 -1.09 23.42 -2.73
N GLU A 269 -2.10 22.72 -2.21
CA GLU A 269 -1.93 21.71 -1.16
C GLU A 269 -0.99 20.59 -1.59
N THR A 270 -1.17 20.08 -2.81
CA THR A 270 -0.30 19.03 -3.36
C THR A 270 1.14 19.52 -3.52
N ILE A 271 1.34 20.76 -3.98
CA ILE A 271 2.67 21.36 -4.11
C ILE A 271 3.33 21.54 -2.74
N ALA A 272 2.58 22.07 -1.77
CA ALA A 272 3.08 22.29 -0.41
C ALA A 272 3.54 20.97 0.24
N TRP A 273 2.74 19.90 0.08
CA TRP A 273 3.13 18.57 0.55
C TRP A 273 4.38 18.06 -0.16
N GLN A 274 4.49 18.22 -1.49
CA GLN A 274 5.69 17.81 -2.23
C GLN A 274 6.94 18.53 -1.73
N ASP A 275 6.84 19.82 -1.43
CA ASP A 275 7.93 20.62 -0.86
C ASP A 275 8.29 20.16 0.56
N GLU A 276 7.28 19.88 1.40
CA GLU A 276 7.44 19.39 2.78
C GLU A 276 8.23 18.08 2.83
N ILE A 277 7.88 17.10 1.99
CA ILE A 277 8.52 15.79 2.01
C ILE A 277 9.83 15.74 1.21
N GLY A 278 10.20 16.84 0.53
CA GLY A 278 11.34 16.86 -0.38
C GLY A 278 11.19 15.85 -1.52
N ASP A 279 10.04 15.86 -2.20
CA ASP A 279 9.67 14.87 -3.21
C ASP A 279 10.73 14.73 -4.33
N LEU A 280 11.34 13.55 -4.40
CA LEU A 280 12.39 13.25 -5.38
C LEU A 280 11.85 12.75 -6.72
N GLY A 281 10.54 12.72 -6.94
CA GLY A 281 9.93 12.19 -8.17
C GLY A 281 10.39 12.87 -9.45
N LEU A 282 10.82 14.13 -9.39
CA LEU A 282 11.38 14.89 -10.50
C LEU A 282 12.89 14.67 -10.70
N VAL A 283 13.54 13.93 -9.81
CA VAL A 283 14.95 13.54 -9.96
C VAL A 283 15.02 12.32 -10.89
N PRO A 284 15.75 12.39 -12.01
CA PRO A 284 15.92 11.23 -12.89
C PRO A 284 16.46 9.99 -12.14
N GLU A 285 15.85 8.82 -12.39
CA GLU A 285 16.22 7.55 -11.75
C GLU A 285 17.74 7.25 -11.85
N PRO A 286 18.46 7.52 -12.95
CA PRO A 286 19.91 7.34 -12.99
C PRO A 286 20.68 8.18 -11.95
N ILE A 287 20.22 9.40 -11.67
CA ILE A 287 20.84 10.28 -10.66
C ILE A 287 20.52 9.74 -9.26
N MET A 288 19.28 9.31 -9.02
CA MET A 288 18.91 8.66 -7.76
C MET A 288 19.74 7.40 -7.52
N MET A 289 19.92 6.58 -8.55
CA MET A 289 20.72 5.36 -8.50
C MET A 289 22.20 5.64 -8.25
N GLU A 290 22.78 6.66 -8.88
CA GLU A 290 24.16 7.05 -8.60
C GLU A 290 24.33 7.54 -7.15
N ASN A 291 23.36 8.30 -6.62
CA ASN A 291 23.40 8.74 -5.22
C ASN A 291 23.23 7.57 -4.22
N MET A 292 22.36 6.61 -4.52
CA MET A 292 22.08 5.46 -3.66
C MET A 292 23.16 4.36 -3.78
N ARG A 293 23.70 4.17 -4.98
CA ARG A 293 24.66 3.12 -5.36
C ARG A 293 25.70 3.67 -6.33
N PRO A 294 26.67 4.47 -5.85
CA PRO A 294 27.69 5.07 -6.70
C PRO A 294 28.44 4.03 -7.53
N GLY A 295 28.57 4.25 -8.84
CA GLY A 295 29.17 3.27 -9.76
C GLY A 295 28.44 1.93 -9.78
N ASN A 296 27.13 1.91 -9.50
CA ASN A 296 26.30 0.73 -9.33
C ASN A 296 26.78 -0.24 -8.22
N GLN A 297 27.50 0.28 -7.23
CA GLN A 297 27.97 -0.50 -6.07
C GLN A 297 27.02 -0.34 -4.89
N MET A 298 26.55 -1.45 -4.36
CA MET A 298 25.75 -1.45 -3.13
C MET A 298 26.66 -1.09 -1.96
N GLN A 299 26.35 0.01 -1.28
CA GLN A 299 27.09 0.45 -0.10
C GLN A 299 27.02 -0.60 1.01
N ARG A 300 28.02 -0.66 1.90
CA ARG A 300 28.06 -1.60 3.02
C ARG A 300 27.72 -0.94 4.34
N THR A 301 26.90 -1.60 5.13
CA THR A 301 26.60 -1.18 6.51
C THR A 301 27.88 -1.22 7.34
N ALA A 302 28.15 -0.15 8.10
CA ALA A 302 29.32 -0.06 8.95
C ALA A 302 29.37 -1.20 9.96
N LYS A 303 30.58 -1.64 10.31
CA LYS A 303 30.77 -2.67 11.34
C LYS A 303 30.17 -2.17 12.66
N PRO A 304 29.39 -3.00 13.37
CA PRO A 304 28.93 -2.63 14.70
C PRO A 304 30.10 -2.58 15.67
N GLU A 305 30.08 -1.62 16.58
CA GLU A 305 31.03 -1.49 17.67
C GLU A 305 30.42 -2.05 18.94
N ILE A 306 31.11 -3.00 19.58
CA ILE A 306 30.68 -3.58 20.85
C ILE A 306 31.51 -2.95 21.96
N VAL A 307 30.85 -2.24 22.88
CA VAL A 307 31.46 -1.61 24.05
C VAL A 307 31.07 -2.40 25.29
N ARG A 308 32.05 -2.72 26.13
CA ARG A 308 31.87 -3.44 27.40
C ARG A 308 32.26 -2.55 28.57
N GLU A 309 31.37 -2.47 29.56
CA GLU A 309 31.60 -1.83 30.86
C GLU A 309 31.20 -2.82 31.96
N GLY A 310 32.19 -3.58 32.46
CA GLY A 310 31.94 -4.78 33.24
C GLY A 310 31.15 -5.81 32.44
N ASP A 311 30.06 -6.34 33.02
CA ASP A 311 29.16 -7.27 32.33
C ASP A 311 28.16 -6.58 31.41
N THR A 312 28.10 -5.24 31.40
CA THR A 312 27.18 -4.50 30.54
C THR A 312 27.77 -4.37 29.14
N VAL A 313 26.99 -4.79 28.14
CA VAL A 313 27.32 -4.67 26.73
C VAL A 313 26.40 -3.67 26.05
N THR A 314 27.01 -2.75 25.31
CA THR A 314 26.33 -1.78 24.44
C THR A 314 26.84 -1.99 23.02
N VAL A 315 25.95 -1.95 22.04
CA VAL A 315 26.33 -2.11 20.62
C VAL A 315 25.86 -0.89 19.85
N LYS A 316 26.74 -0.33 19.02
CA LYS A 316 26.45 0.85 18.18
C LYS A 316 26.80 0.55 16.73
N CYS A 317 26.17 1.23 15.79
CA CYS A 317 26.54 1.20 14.39
C CYS A 317 26.56 2.63 13.87
N ALA A 318 27.63 3.01 13.18
CA ALA A 318 27.76 4.36 12.61
C ALA A 318 26.81 4.59 11.43
N THR A 319 26.26 3.54 10.81
CA THR A 319 25.29 3.66 9.73
C THR A 319 23.90 3.99 10.31
N PRO A 320 23.34 5.18 10.02
CA PRO A 320 22.03 5.56 10.53
C PRO A 320 20.92 4.61 10.05
N GLY A 321 19.99 4.27 10.93
CA GLY A 321 18.88 3.36 10.63
C GLY A 321 19.27 1.88 10.44
N ALA A 322 20.49 1.49 10.82
CA ALA A 322 20.89 0.08 10.79
C ALA A 322 20.27 -0.70 11.95
N SER A 323 19.67 -1.84 11.64
CA SER A 323 19.25 -2.84 12.61
C SER A 323 20.44 -3.72 12.99
N ILE A 324 20.64 -3.95 14.29
CA ILE A 324 21.77 -4.73 14.79
C ILE A 324 21.25 -6.06 15.33
N GLN A 325 21.69 -7.16 14.73
CA GLN A 325 21.48 -8.51 15.27
C GLN A 325 22.64 -8.85 16.20
N ILE A 326 22.31 -9.34 17.40
CA ILE A 326 23.27 -9.87 18.36
C ILE A 326 23.08 -11.37 18.56
N THR A 327 24.16 -12.05 18.88
CA THR A 327 24.16 -13.49 19.19
C THR A 327 25.14 -13.75 20.32
N GLN A 328 24.70 -14.54 21.30
CA GLN A 328 25.48 -14.99 22.45
C GLN A 328 25.60 -16.52 22.38
N PRO A 329 26.67 -17.13 22.93
CA PRO A 329 26.80 -18.57 23.01
C PRO A 329 25.54 -19.21 23.60
N ASN A 330 25.04 -20.27 22.97
CA ASN A 330 23.84 -21.02 23.38
C ASN A 330 22.53 -20.21 23.43
N MET A 331 22.48 -19.03 22.79
CA MET A 331 21.26 -18.24 22.66
C MET A 331 20.90 -18.03 21.18
N PRO A 332 19.61 -17.98 20.83
CA PRO A 332 19.18 -17.60 19.49
C PRO A 332 19.60 -16.15 19.19
N ALA A 333 19.78 -15.85 17.90
CA ALA A 333 20.00 -14.49 17.47
C ALA A 333 18.79 -13.61 17.80
N ARG A 334 19.04 -12.37 18.22
CA ARG A 334 17.99 -11.40 18.54
C ARG A 334 18.36 -10.00 18.07
N LEU A 335 17.34 -9.17 17.87
CA LEU A 335 17.53 -7.74 17.60
C LEU A 335 18.05 -7.05 18.86
N TYR A 336 19.06 -6.19 18.69
CA TYR A 336 19.53 -5.31 19.75
C TYR A 336 18.52 -4.18 19.98
N ASN A 337 18.07 -4.05 21.22
CA ASN A 337 17.05 -3.07 21.63
C ASN A 337 17.47 -2.26 22.87
N GLY A 338 18.75 -2.31 23.25
CA GLY A 338 19.29 -1.62 24.42
C GLY A 338 20.44 -2.40 25.06
N SER A 339 21.15 -1.75 25.98
CA SER A 339 22.24 -2.38 26.73
C SER A 339 21.76 -3.61 27.50
N PHE A 340 22.62 -4.63 27.58
CA PHE A 340 22.26 -5.91 28.20
C PHE A 340 23.46 -6.52 28.92
N LYS A 341 23.21 -7.51 29.78
CA LYS A 341 24.28 -8.23 30.48
C LYS A 341 24.80 -9.41 29.66
N ALA A 342 26.11 -9.58 29.58
CA ALA A 342 26.74 -10.75 28.96
C ALA A 342 28.08 -11.09 29.60
N VAL A 343 28.27 -12.36 29.99
CA VAL A 343 29.49 -12.88 30.62
C VAL A 343 30.45 -13.52 29.61
N GLY A 344 29.95 -13.89 28.42
CA GLY A 344 30.74 -14.49 27.35
C GLY A 344 30.75 -13.63 26.09
N GLN A 345 31.41 -14.11 25.04
CA GLN A 345 31.52 -13.40 23.77
C GLN A 345 30.16 -12.97 23.22
N VAL A 346 30.11 -11.77 22.64
CA VAL A 346 28.94 -11.26 21.92
C VAL A 346 29.34 -11.11 20.47
N ARG A 347 28.56 -11.70 19.57
CA ARG A 347 28.67 -11.45 18.13
C ARG A 347 27.60 -10.44 17.71
N ALA A 348 27.98 -9.43 16.94
CA ALA A 348 27.08 -8.44 16.37
C ALA A 348 27.23 -8.34 14.85
N VAL A 349 26.11 -8.16 14.15
CA VAL A 349 26.04 -7.88 12.71
C VAL A 349 25.02 -6.77 12.50
N ALA A 350 25.36 -5.75 11.72
CA ALA A 350 24.47 -4.65 11.39
C ALA A 350 23.98 -4.76 9.95
N THR A 351 22.70 -4.47 9.73
CA THR A 351 22.07 -4.43 8.41
C THR A 351 21.23 -3.17 8.28
N ARG A 352 21.51 -2.38 7.24
CA ARG A 352 20.61 -1.32 6.76
C ARG A 352 19.95 -1.79 5.47
N ILE A 353 18.63 -1.63 5.35
CA ILE A 353 17.90 -1.94 4.12
C ILE A 353 18.49 -1.12 2.96
N GLY A 354 18.72 -1.77 1.81
CA GLY A 354 19.36 -1.15 0.65
C GLY A 354 20.90 -1.18 0.67
N PHE A 355 21.52 -1.62 1.77
CA PHE A 355 22.97 -1.78 1.93
C PHE A 355 23.35 -3.26 2.03
N GLN A 356 24.60 -3.59 1.69
CA GLN A 356 25.18 -4.86 2.06
C GLN A 356 25.28 -4.96 3.59
N THR A 357 25.04 -6.14 4.13
CA THR A 357 25.24 -6.43 5.55
C THR A 357 26.69 -6.17 5.97
N SER A 358 26.89 -5.69 7.19
CA SER A 358 28.21 -5.46 7.75
C SER A 358 29.01 -6.76 7.87
N GLU A 359 30.32 -6.65 8.05
CA GLU A 359 31.06 -7.77 8.63
C GLU A 359 30.61 -8.00 10.07
N ALA A 360 30.74 -9.24 10.53
CA ALA A 360 30.45 -9.58 11.92
C ALA A 360 31.59 -9.14 12.83
N VAL A 361 31.23 -8.62 14.00
CA VAL A 361 32.19 -8.29 15.07
C VAL A 361 31.92 -9.21 16.24
N VAL A 362 32.98 -9.74 16.84
CA VAL A 362 32.91 -10.59 18.04
C VAL A 362 33.67 -9.89 19.14
N SER A 363 33.03 -9.67 20.29
CA SER A 363 33.70 -9.11 21.45
C SER A 363 34.67 -10.14 22.04
N ASN A 364 35.74 -9.65 22.66
CA ASN A 364 36.46 -10.48 23.64
C ASN A 364 35.50 -10.83 24.81
N PRO A 365 35.76 -11.94 25.52
CA PRO A 365 34.95 -12.36 26.67
C PRO A 365 34.74 -11.24 27.68
#